data_AF-A0A925EAB5-F1
#
_entry.id   AF-A0A925EAB5-F1
#
_cell.length_a   1.000
_cell.length_b   1.000
_cell.length_c   1.000
_cell.angle_alpha   90.00
_cell.angle_beta   90.00
_cell.angle_gamma   90.00
#
_symmetry.space_group_name_H-M   'P 1'
#
loop_
_entity.id
_entity.type
_entity.pdbx_description
1 polymer ?
#
loop_
_entity_poly.entity_id
_entity_poly.type
_entity_poly.pdbx_seq_one_letter_code
_entity_poly.pdbx_strand_id
1 'polypeptide(L)' 'MKKPLLFVIPFFLFLNACFNQEINKLEELMSAYSKQFKFNGTVLVVHKGKILLDKGYGLRNTS' A
#
# COMPACT_ATOMS: atom_id res chain seq x y z
N MET A 1 -20.02 -30.60 -18.07
CA MET A 1 -18.87 -29.81 -18.59
C MET A 1 -18.62 -28.56 -17.73
N LYS A 2 -18.29 -28.71 -16.43
CA LYS A 2 -18.17 -27.57 -15.48
C LYS A 2 -16.80 -27.45 -14.79
N LYS A 3 -15.85 -28.31 -15.16
CA LYS A 3 -14.51 -28.39 -14.56
C LYS A 3 -13.57 -27.20 -14.85
N PRO A 4 -13.66 -26.44 -15.96
CA PRO A 4 -12.74 -25.32 -16.16
C PRO A 4 -13.02 -24.14 -15.21
N LEU A 5 -14.24 -24.03 -14.66
CA LEU A 5 -14.61 -22.94 -13.74
C LEU A 5 -13.83 -23.00 -12.42
N LEU A 6 -13.40 -24.20 -12.00
CA LEU A 6 -12.68 -24.39 -10.73
C LEU A 6 -11.27 -23.77 -10.76
N PHE A 7 -10.65 -23.64 -11.93
CA PHE A 7 -9.29 -23.08 -12.07
C PHE A 7 -9.27 -21.57 -12.32
N VAL A 8 -10.39 -20.97 -12.74
CA VAL A 8 -10.45 -19.52 -13.04
C VAL A 8 -10.43 -18.68 -11.76
N ILE A 9 -11.07 -19.16 -10.70
CA ILE A 9 -11.19 -18.46 -9.42
C ILE A 9 -9.81 -18.27 -8.74
N PRO A 10 -8.98 -19.30 -8.55
CA PRO A 10 -7.65 -19.13 -7.95
C PRO A 10 -6.70 -18.31 -8.83
N PHE A 11 -6.85 -18.37 -10.16
CA PHE A 11 -6.04 -17.57 -11.09
C PHE A 11 -6.31 -16.06 -10.95
N PHE A 12 -7.59 -15.67 -10.80
CA PHE A 12 -7.96 -14.27 -10.61
C PHE A 12 -7.48 -13.69 -9.27
N LEU A 13 -7.44 -14.51 -8.21
CA LEU A 13 -6.91 -14.10 -6.91
C LEU A 13 -5.39 -13.81 -6.98
N PHE A 14 -4.64 -14.58 -7.76
CA PHE A 14 -3.20 -14.41 -7.90
C PHE A 14 -2.81 -13.08 -8.58
N LEU A 15 -3.60 -12.62 -9.55
CA LEU A 15 -3.35 -11.35 -10.27
C LEU A 15 -3.52 -10.12 -9.36
N ASN A 16 -4.44 -10.17 -8.40
CA ASN A 16 -4.69 -9.05 -7.49
C ASN A 16 -3.56 -8.86 -6.46
N ALA A 17 -2.84 -9.93 -6.09
CA ALA A 17 -1.75 -9.86 -5.14
C ALA A 17 -0.51 -9.10 -5.68
N CYS A 18 -0.23 -9.21 -6.99
CA CYS A 18 0.95 -8.59 -7.61
C CYS A 18 0.87 -7.05 -7.63
N PHE A 19 -0.33 -6.50 -7.81
CA PHE A 19 -0.54 -5.05 -7.95
C PHE A 19 -0.35 -4.23 -6.66
N ASN A 20 -0.39 -4.84 -5.47
CA ASN A 20 -0.24 -4.13 -4.19
C ASN A 20 1.20 -4.05 -3.68
N GLN A 21 2.15 -4.74 -4.32
CA GLN A 21 3.50 -4.91 -3.77
C GLN A 21 4.32 -3.59 -3.74
N GLU A 22 4.10 -2.68 -4.69
CA GLU A 22 4.84 -1.40 -4.75
C GLU A 22 4.37 -0.40 -3.68
N ILE A 23 3.07 -0.35 -3.41
CA ILE A 23 2.48 0.52 -2.39
C ILE A 23 3.01 0.14 -1.00
N ASN A 24 3.11 -1.17 -0.73
CA ASN A 24 3.60 -1.68 0.54
C ASN A 24 5.04 -1.24 0.83
N LYS A 25 5.91 -1.19 -0.19
CA LYS A 25 7.30 -0.73 -0.03
C LYS A 25 7.38 0.77 0.31
N LEU A 26 6.52 1.59 -0.29
CA LEU A 26 6.47 3.02 0.00
C LEU A 26 6.00 3.27 1.44
N GLU A 27 4.99 2.52 1.89
CA GLU A 27 4.51 2.60 3.27
C GLU A 27 5.57 2.14 4.28
N GLU A 28 6.27 1.03 3.99
CA GLU A 28 7.35 0.51 4.82
C GLU A 28 8.49 1.54 4.94
N LEU A 29 8.89 2.15 3.83
CA LEU A 29 9.90 3.20 3.79
C LEU A 29 9.50 4.38 4.67
N MET A 30 8.32 4.96 4.44
CA MET A 30 7.87 6.11 5.23
C MET A 30 7.73 5.78 6.72
N SER A 31 7.26 4.56 7.03
CA SER A 31 7.20 4.06 8.41
C SER A 31 8.59 3.96 9.05
N ALA A 32 9.60 3.49 8.31
CA ALA A 32 10.97 3.40 8.82
C ALA A 32 11.55 4.79 9.13
N TYR A 33 11.28 5.78 8.29
CA TYR A 33 11.71 7.16 8.52
C TYR A 33 11.01 7.79 9.73
N SER A 34 9.71 7.51 9.89
CA SER A 34 8.95 7.98 11.05
C SER A 34 9.44 7.34 12.36
N LYS A 35 9.68 6.02 12.37
CA LYS A 35 10.24 5.30 13.52
C LYS A 35 11.64 5.78 13.91
N GLN A 36 12.42 6.24 12.95
CA GLN A 36 13.75 6.83 13.18
C GLN A 36 13.69 8.31 13.58
N PHE A 37 12.49 8.86 13.80
CA PHE A 37 12.26 10.29 14.07
C PHE A 37 12.84 11.21 12.98
N LYS A 38 13.02 10.69 11.76
CA LYS A 38 13.48 11.45 10.60
C LYS A 38 12.32 12.07 9.82
N PHE A 39 11.08 11.68 10.12
CA PHE A 39 9.88 12.21 9.50
C PHE A 39 8.69 12.25 10.47
N ASN A 40 7.96 13.37 10.49
CA ASN A 40 6.68 13.54 11.18
C ASN A 40 5.81 14.45 10.31
N GLY A 41 4.64 13.98 9.90
CA GLY A 41 3.76 14.68 8.95
C GLY A 41 2.95 13.74 8.08
N THR A 42 2.25 14.30 7.10
CA THR A 42 1.38 13.56 6.17
C THR A 42 2.05 13.41 4.82
N VAL A 43 1.91 12.24 4.21
CA VAL A 43 2.38 11.97 2.84
C VAL A 43 1.19 11.64 1.95
N LEU A 44 1.09 12.39 0.85
CA LEU A 44 0.19 12.10 -0.27
C LEU A 44 1.04 11.84 -1.53
N VAL A 45 0.90 10.65 -2.10
CA VAL A 45 1.52 10.27 -3.38
C VAL A 45 0.44 9.92 -4.38
N VAL A 46 0.45 10.62 -5.51
CA VAL A 46 -0.46 10.38 -6.63
C VAL A 46 0.35 10.02 -7.86
N HIS A 47 -0.01 8.92 -8.51
CA HIS A 47 0.59 8.50 -9.77
C HIS A 47 -0.50 8.27 -10.80
N LYS A 48 -0.43 8.97 -11.94
CA LYS A 48 -1.41 8.89 -13.02
C LYS A 48 -2.86 9.07 -12.54
N GLY A 49 -3.08 10.01 -11.63
CA GLY A 49 -4.40 10.28 -11.06
C GLY A 49 -4.89 9.25 -10.03
N LYS A 50 -4.13 8.19 -9.74
CA LYS A 50 -4.41 7.23 -8.67
C LYS A 50 -3.63 7.59 -7.41
N ILE A 51 -4.31 7.66 -6.27
CA ILE A 51 -3.67 7.79 -4.97
C ILE A 51 -2.95 6.47 -4.66
N LEU A 52 -1.63 6.55 -4.45
CA LEU A 52 -0.77 5.43 -4.07
C LEU A 52 -0.52 5.40 -2.56
N LEU A 53 -0.45 6.56 -1.91
CA LEU A 53 -0.30 6.69 -0.46
C LEU A 53 -1.00 7.96 -0.01
N ASP A 54 -1.81 7.88 1.03
CA ASP A 54 -2.40 9.03 1.74
C ASP A 54 -2.44 8.69 3.23
N LYS A 55 -1.39 9.08 3.96
CA LYS A 55 -1.20 8.64 5.35
C LYS A 55 -0.44 9.65 6.19
N GLY A 56 -0.89 9.83 7.42
CA GLY A 56 -0.18 10.57 8.48
C GLY A 56 0.83 9.66 9.20
N TYR A 57 2.02 10.20 9.46
CA TYR A 57 3.10 9.54 10.19
C TYR A 57 3.55 10.39 11.37
N GLY A 58 3.76 9.74 12.51
CA GLY A 58 4.12 10.41 13.76
C GLY A 58 2.91 10.86 14.56
N LEU A 59 3.17 11.59 15.65
CA LEU A 59 2.16 12.12 16.55
C LEU A 59 2.18 13.64 16.47
N ARG A 60 0.99 14.26 16.43
CA ARG A 60 0.85 15.69 16.69
C ARG A 60 0.96 15.89 18.19
N ASN A 61 1.70 16.90 18.63
CA ASN A 61 1.80 17.24 20.04
C ASN A 61 0.39 17.47 20.61
N THR A 62 -0.03 16.63 21.54
CA THR A 62 -1.27 16.80 22.32
C THR A 62 -0.88 17.54 23.58
N SER A 63 -0.61 18.84 23.43
CA SER A 63 -0.47 19.74 24.57
C SER A 63 -1.74 19.79 25.39
#